data_AF-A0A1E4ZJW9-F1
#
_entry.id   AF-A0A1E4ZJW9-F1
#
_cell.length_a   1.000
_cell.length_b   1.000
_cell.length_c   1.000
_cell.angle_alpha   90.00
_cell.angle_beta   90.00
_cell.angle_gamma   90.00
#
_symmetry.space_group_name_H-M   'P 1'
#
loop_
_entity.id
_entity.type
_entity.pdbx_description
1 polymer ?
#
loop_
_entity_poly.entity_id
_entity_poly.type
_entity_poly.pdbx_seq_one_letter_code
_entity_poly.pdbx_strand_id
1 'polypeptide(L)'
;MKTAENLGATALPLDEAHPHGYVTKTIHWLSCGLIAYGHVNALGSVWQLLDPTVYRNEIIFGLLLLAVFSFRLFWTQRIAGVTRLPATSLKWEQTLSRTIQWGLYASVFGIILSGFAIAIGFSVSAAAFNGGFLSASIGLHRFALGVLPLLLVMHVAGALWHKFVRRDGVLESMTGKLPI
;
A
#
# COMPACT_ATOMS: atom_id res chain seq x y z
N MET A 1 -55.13 -8.12 2.67
CA MET A 1 -55.04 -7.19 1.52
C MET A 1 -54.19 -5.99 1.95
N LYS A 2 -53.23 -5.56 1.11
CA LYS A 2 -52.02 -4.73 1.35
C LYS A 2 -50.81 -5.51 1.94
N THR A 3 -49.98 -6.11 1.07
CA THR A 3 -48.78 -5.60 0.34
C THR A 3 -47.53 -5.73 1.21
N ALA A 4 -46.67 -6.73 1.01
CA ALA A 4 -45.65 -6.81 -0.04
C ALA A 4 -44.70 -5.60 -0.03
N GLU A 5 -43.59 -5.72 0.71
CA GLU A 5 -42.34 -5.06 0.34
C GLU A 5 -41.19 -6.05 0.50
N ASN A 6 -40.98 -6.74 -0.61
CA ASN A 6 -39.87 -7.61 -0.91
C ASN A 6 -38.63 -6.72 -1.11
N LEU A 7 -37.92 -6.38 -0.03
CA LEU A 7 -36.56 -5.86 -0.15
C LEU A 7 -35.64 -7.05 -0.42
N GLY A 8 -35.54 -7.39 -1.71
CA GLY A 8 -34.49 -8.23 -2.25
C GLY A 8 -33.13 -7.58 -2.03
N ALA A 9 -32.62 -7.66 -0.81
CA ALA A 9 -31.19 -7.74 -0.60
C ALA A 9 -30.78 -9.06 -1.23
N THR A 10 -30.33 -8.98 -2.49
CA THR A 10 -29.63 -10.08 -3.16
C THR A 10 -28.41 -10.38 -2.29
N ALA A 11 -28.55 -11.32 -1.37
CA ALA A 11 -27.43 -11.89 -0.66
C ALA A 11 -26.49 -12.40 -1.76
N LEU A 12 -25.34 -11.74 -1.91
CA LEU A 12 -24.33 -12.23 -2.83
C LEU A 12 -24.05 -13.70 -2.48
N PRO A 13 -23.80 -14.58 -3.47
CA PRO A 13 -23.37 -15.94 -3.20
C PRO A 13 -22.25 -15.91 -2.15
N LEU A 14 -22.21 -16.88 -1.23
CA LEU A 14 -21.23 -16.92 -0.12
C LEU A 14 -19.75 -16.91 -0.59
N ASP A 15 -19.54 -17.05 -1.89
CA ASP A 15 -18.24 -17.10 -2.55
C ASP A 15 -17.85 -15.79 -3.26
N GLU A 16 -18.68 -14.74 -3.22
CA GLU A 16 -18.35 -13.45 -3.87
C GLU A 16 -17.89 -12.37 -2.86
N ALA A 17 -16.82 -11.66 -3.24
CA ALA A 17 -16.27 -10.56 -2.47
C ALA A 17 -17.19 -9.33 -2.52
N HIS A 18 -17.59 -8.82 -1.35
CA HIS A 18 -18.34 -7.58 -1.27
C HIS A 18 -17.50 -6.37 -1.74
N PRO A 19 -18.08 -5.44 -2.53
CA PRO A 19 -17.39 -4.25 -2.98
C PRO A 19 -16.86 -3.39 -1.83
N HIS A 20 -15.68 -2.80 -2.04
CA HIS A 20 -15.17 -1.79 -1.12
C HIS A 20 -15.94 -0.47 -1.27
N GLY A 21 -16.09 0.24 -0.15
CA GLY A 21 -16.62 1.60 -0.15
C GLY A 21 -15.71 2.57 -0.91
N TYR A 22 -16.29 3.69 -1.35
CA TYR A 22 -15.61 4.70 -2.16
C TYR A 22 -14.29 5.17 -1.55
N VAL A 23 -14.29 5.50 -0.25
CA VAL A 23 -13.09 5.95 0.48
C VAL A 23 -11.94 4.95 0.35
N THR A 24 -12.21 3.66 0.57
CA THR A 24 -11.19 2.61 0.49
C THR A 24 -10.61 2.47 -0.91
N LYS A 25 -11.45 2.57 -1.95
CA LYS A 25 -11.00 2.55 -3.35
C LYS A 25 -10.12 3.75 -3.66
N THR A 26 -10.57 4.96 -3.29
CA THR A 26 -9.84 6.21 -3.53
C THR A 26 -8.47 6.19 -2.87
N ILE A 27 -8.37 5.85 -1.58
CA ILE A 27 -7.08 5.82 -0.89
C ILE A 27 -6.16 4.69 -1.41
N HIS A 28 -6.70 3.57 -1.89
CA HIS A 28 -5.92 2.49 -2.50
C HIS A 28 -5.30 2.94 -3.84
N TRP A 29 -6.09 3.50 -4.75
CA TRP A 29 -5.60 3.96 -6.04
C TRP A 29 -4.71 5.20 -5.92
N LEU A 30 -5.00 6.11 -4.97
CA LEU A 30 -4.10 7.20 -4.61
C LEU A 30 -2.75 6.66 -4.12
N SER A 31 -2.75 5.64 -3.26
CA SER A 31 -1.51 4.99 -2.79
C SER A 31 -0.71 4.39 -3.94
N CYS A 32 -1.38 3.75 -4.90
CA CYS A 32 -0.75 3.21 -6.11
C CYS A 32 -0.09 4.32 -6.93
N GLY A 33 -0.80 5.44 -7.17
CA GLY A 33 -0.26 6.59 -7.89
C GLY A 33 0.94 7.22 -7.21
N LEU A 34 0.89 7.38 -5.88
CA LEU A 34 2.02 7.92 -5.10
C LEU A 34 3.24 7.00 -5.12
N ILE A 35 3.05 5.68 -4.97
CA ILE A 35 4.17 4.73 -5.07
C ILE A 35 4.80 4.79 -6.47
N ALA A 36 3.98 4.80 -7.53
CA ALA A 36 4.48 4.89 -8.90
C ALA A 36 5.27 6.19 -9.13
N TYR A 37 4.72 7.33 -8.69
CA TYR A 37 5.41 8.61 -8.75
C TYR A 37 6.75 8.58 -8.01
N GLY A 38 6.78 8.06 -6.78
CA GLY A 38 8.00 7.98 -5.98
C GLY A 38 9.06 7.07 -6.59
N HIS A 39 8.66 5.97 -7.24
CA HIS A 39 9.60 5.07 -7.90
C HIS A 39 10.18 5.67 -9.19
N VAL A 40 9.37 6.35 -9.99
CA VAL A 40 9.82 7.04 -11.22
C VAL A 40 10.76 8.21 -10.90
N ASN A 41 10.48 8.95 -9.83
CA ASN A 41 11.27 10.11 -9.41
C ASN A 41 12.32 9.76 -8.34
N ALA A 42 12.64 8.47 -8.17
CA ALA A 42 13.61 8.05 -7.17
C ALA A 42 15.00 8.67 -7.45
N LEU A 43 15.63 9.19 -6.40
CA LEU A 43 16.96 9.79 -6.52
C LEU A 43 18.01 8.74 -6.91
N GLY A 44 18.85 9.07 -7.90
CA GLY A 44 19.98 8.22 -8.28
C GLY A 44 21.10 8.20 -7.22
N SER A 45 21.16 9.22 -6.36
CA SER A 45 22.15 9.34 -5.29
C SER A 45 21.61 10.15 -4.12
N VAL A 46 21.90 9.70 -2.89
CA VAL A 46 21.54 10.41 -1.65
C VAL A 46 22.24 11.76 -1.53
N TRP A 47 23.38 11.95 -2.20
CA TRP A 47 24.12 13.22 -2.20
C TRP A 47 23.36 14.35 -2.89
N GLN A 48 22.32 14.04 -3.69
CA GLN A 48 21.43 15.05 -4.27
C GLN A 48 20.62 15.80 -3.21
N LEU A 49 20.49 15.25 -1.99
CA LEU A 49 19.87 15.94 -0.85
C LEU A 49 20.66 17.16 -0.35
N LEU A 50 21.89 17.37 -0.83
CA LEU A 50 22.61 18.63 -0.60
C LEU A 50 21.98 19.82 -1.32
N ASP A 51 21.20 19.59 -2.38
CA ASP A 51 20.36 20.62 -3.00
C ASP A 51 19.12 20.88 -2.11
N PRO A 52 18.94 22.10 -1.57
CA PRO A 52 17.81 22.43 -0.70
C PRO A 52 16.43 22.23 -1.35
N THR A 53 16.34 22.36 -2.68
CA THR A 53 15.09 22.14 -3.41
C THR A 53 14.74 20.66 -3.48
N VAL A 54 15.72 19.81 -3.79
CA VAL A 54 15.54 18.35 -3.80
C VAL A 54 15.20 17.87 -2.39
N TYR A 55 15.97 18.30 -1.38
CA TYR A 55 15.71 17.97 0.03
C TYR A 55 14.28 18.31 0.45
N ARG A 56 13.83 19.55 0.18
CA ARG A 56 12.47 19.99 0.53
C ARG A 56 11.40 19.15 -0.17
N ASN A 57 11.60 18.83 -1.45
CA ASN A 57 10.64 18.04 -2.21
C ASN A 57 10.51 16.61 -1.64
N GLU A 58 11.63 15.97 -1.30
CA GLU A 58 11.64 14.64 -0.68
C GLU A 58 10.96 14.63 0.69
N ILE A 59 11.18 15.66 1.52
CA ILE A 59 10.49 15.80 2.81
C ILE A 59 8.98 15.94 2.62
N ILE A 60 8.53 16.83 1.73
CA ILE A 60 7.11 17.04 1.45
C ILE A 60 6.48 15.75 0.93
N PHE A 61 7.15 15.06 0.01
CA PHE A 61 6.68 13.80 -0.54
C PHE A 61 6.62 12.69 0.51
N GLY A 62 7.64 12.57 1.37
CA GLY A 62 7.68 11.64 2.49
C GLY A 62 6.54 11.89 3.49
N LEU A 63 6.22 13.15 3.79
CA LEU A 63 5.10 13.53 4.66
C LEU A 63 3.75 13.18 4.03
N LEU A 64 3.59 13.44 2.73
CA LEU A 64 2.38 13.07 1.99
C LEU A 64 2.17 11.55 2.00
N LEU A 65 3.21 10.77 1.70
CA LEU A 65 3.18 9.31 1.78
C LEU A 65 2.84 8.84 3.20
N LEU A 66 3.48 9.40 4.22
CA LEU A 66 3.21 9.05 5.61
C LEU A 66 1.75 9.30 5.97
N ALA A 67 1.21 10.47 5.61
CA ALA A 67 -0.18 10.83 5.90
C ALA A 67 -1.16 9.86 5.21
N VAL A 68 -0.98 9.62 3.91
CA VAL A 68 -1.87 8.73 3.14
C VAL A 68 -1.80 7.28 3.63
N PHE A 69 -0.60 6.74 3.86
CA PHE A 69 -0.45 5.36 4.31
C PHE A 69 -0.87 5.15 5.76
N SER A 70 -0.65 6.13 6.64
CA SER A 70 -1.14 6.09 8.02
C SER A 70 -2.66 6.15 8.06
N PHE A 71 -3.27 7.07 7.30
CA PHE A 71 -4.71 7.14 7.18
C PHE A 71 -5.29 5.86 6.58
N ARG A 72 -4.67 5.33 5.52
CA ARG A 72 -5.08 4.07 4.90
C ARG A 72 -5.02 2.90 5.87
N LEU A 73 -3.91 2.75 6.59
CA LEU A 73 -3.75 1.69 7.58
C LEU A 73 -4.81 1.82 8.69
N PHE A 74 -4.99 3.02 9.24
CA PHE A 74 -6.01 3.28 10.25
C PHE A 74 -7.41 2.96 9.75
N TRP A 75 -7.79 3.49 8.59
CA TRP A 75 -9.10 3.29 7.98
C TRP A 75 -9.40 1.82 7.74
N THR A 76 -8.47 1.08 7.14
CA THR A 76 -8.66 -0.34 6.86
C THR A 76 -8.71 -1.18 8.14
N GLN A 77 -7.89 -0.89 9.14
CA GLN A 77 -7.84 -1.68 10.37
C GLN A 77 -8.99 -1.39 11.34
N ARG A 78 -9.50 -0.16 11.35
CA ARG A 78 -10.49 0.28 12.36
C ARG A 78 -11.90 0.46 11.83
N ILE A 79 -12.08 0.68 10.52
CA ILE A 79 -13.36 1.10 9.96
C ILE A 79 -13.81 0.14 8.85
N ALA A 80 -13.02 -0.01 7.79
CA ALA A 80 -13.43 -0.76 6.60
C ALA A 80 -13.24 -2.28 6.71
N GLY A 81 -12.41 -2.76 7.64
CA GLY A 81 -12.07 -4.17 7.79
C GLY A 81 -10.95 -4.63 6.84
N VAL A 82 -10.25 -5.69 7.23
CA VAL A 82 -8.92 -6.05 6.72
C VAL A 82 -8.96 -6.92 5.46
N THR A 83 -10.03 -7.66 5.22
CA THR A 83 -10.12 -8.60 4.09
C THR A 83 -11.49 -8.61 3.44
N ARG A 84 -11.51 -8.93 2.14
CA ARG A 84 -12.70 -9.28 1.36
C ARG A 84 -12.55 -10.63 0.65
N LEU A 85 -11.55 -11.44 1.05
CA LEU A 85 -11.49 -12.82 0.60
C LEU A 85 -12.73 -13.56 1.14
N PRO A 86 -13.42 -14.36 0.30
CA PRO A 86 -14.53 -15.18 0.74
C PRO A 86 -14.12 -16.13 1.88
N ALA A 87 -15.05 -16.44 2.78
CA ALA A 87 -14.78 -17.36 3.90
C ALA A 87 -14.38 -18.77 3.43
N THR A 88 -14.77 -19.13 2.21
CA THR A 88 -14.46 -20.40 1.53
C THR A 88 -13.08 -20.42 0.86
N SER A 89 -12.33 -19.31 0.90
CA SER A 89 -10.94 -19.26 0.40
C SER A 89 -10.02 -20.19 1.17
N LEU A 90 -9.04 -20.78 0.47
CA LEU A 90 -8.12 -21.73 1.09
C LEU A 90 -7.22 -21.01 2.10
N LYS A 91 -6.87 -21.68 3.21
CA LYS A 91 -6.06 -21.07 4.29
C LYS A 91 -4.75 -20.48 3.77
N TRP A 92 -4.10 -21.11 2.80
CA TRP A 92 -2.86 -20.61 2.21
C TRP A 92 -3.06 -19.31 1.41
N GLU A 93 -4.20 -19.14 0.74
CA GLU A 93 -4.55 -17.89 0.02
C GLU A 93 -4.73 -16.74 1.02
N GLN A 94 -5.41 -17.01 2.14
CA GLN A 94 -5.60 -16.03 3.21
C GLN A 94 -4.27 -15.63 3.86
N THR A 95 -3.43 -16.61 4.20
CA THR A 95 -2.10 -16.36 4.76
C THR A 95 -1.23 -15.57 3.79
N LEU A 96 -1.17 -15.97 2.52
CA LEU A 96 -0.36 -15.30 1.52
C LEU A 96 -0.83 -13.86 1.27
N SER A 97 -2.14 -13.65 1.10
CA SER A 97 -2.74 -12.32 0.95
C SER A 97 -2.39 -11.42 2.12
N ARG A 98 -2.52 -11.92 3.36
CA ARG A 98 -2.15 -11.17 4.56
C ARG A 98 -0.65 -10.87 4.62
N THR A 99 0.22 -11.84 4.32
CA THR A 99 1.67 -11.67 4.32
C THR A 99 2.10 -10.62 3.31
N ILE A 100 1.59 -10.68 2.08
CA ILE A 100 1.90 -9.68 1.04
C ILE A 100 1.41 -8.29 1.44
N GLN A 101 0.20 -8.17 1.98
CA GLN A 101 -0.32 -6.87 2.43
C GLN A 101 0.52 -6.25 3.55
N TRP A 102 0.87 -7.04 4.58
CA TRP A 102 1.74 -6.56 5.65
C TRP A 102 3.15 -6.27 5.17
N GLY A 103 3.69 -7.07 4.25
CA GLY A 103 4.97 -6.81 3.60
C GLY A 103 4.97 -5.47 2.84
N LEU A 104 3.89 -5.16 2.12
CA LEU A 104 3.74 -3.87 1.42
C LEU A 104 3.73 -2.71 2.40
N TYR A 105 2.95 -2.79 3.49
CA TYR A 105 2.96 -1.76 4.53
C TYR A 105 4.35 -1.63 5.16
N ALA A 106 4.98 -2.73 5.55
CA ALA A 106 6.31 -2.73 6.15
C ALA A 106 7.36 -2.10 5.21
N SER A 107 7.30 -2.40 3.91
CA SER A 107 8.20 -1.82 2.92
C SER A 107 7.97 -0.32 2.77
N VAL A 108 6.73 0.13 2.61
CA VAL A 108 6.41 1.55 2.46
C VAL A 108 6.78 2.35 3.72
N PHE A 109 6.41 1.89 4.91
CA PHE A 109 6.82 2.55 6.15
C PHE A 109 8.35 2.47 6.35
N GLY A 110 8.99 1.37 5.95
CA GLY A 110 10.45 1.25 5.94
C GLY A 110 11.10 2.34 5.09
N ILE A 111 10.61 2.56 3.86
CA ILE A 111 11.07 3.64 2.96
C ILE A 111 10.86 5.00 3.62
N ILE A 112 9.65 5.29 4.11
CA ILE A 112 9.32 6.60 4.70
C ILE A 112 10.18 6.91 5.92
N LEU A 113 10.24 5.99 6.89
CA LEU A 113 10.95 6.20 8.16
C LEU A 113 12.46 6.29 7.94
N SER A 114 13.02 5.44 7.09
CA SER A 114 14.44 5.53 6.72
C SER A 114 14.76 6.78 5.91
N GLY A 115 13.84 7.25 5.06
CA GLY A 115 13.98 8.51 4.31
C GLY A 115 14.06 9.72 5.23
N PHE A 116 13.18 9.79 6.25
CA PHE A 116 13.27 10.82 7.28
C PHE A 116 14.56 10.70 8.11
N ALA A 117 14.98 9.49 8.45
CA ALA A 117 16.24 9.27 9.15
C ALA A 117 17.46 9.77 8.35
N ILE A 118 17.48 9.55 7.04
CA ILE A 118 18.49 10.10 6.12
C ILE A 118 18.42 11.63 6.12
N ALA A 119 17.23 12.20 5.96
CA ALA A 119 17.05 13.64 5.90
C ALA A 119 17.48 14.34 7.21
N ILE A 120 17.19 13.74 8.37
CA ILE A 120 17.71 14.20 9.66
C ILE A 120 19.24 14.20 9.64
N GLY A 121 19.87 13.12 9.16
CA GLY A 121 21.33 13.03 9.05
C GLY A 121 21.99 14.08 8.15
N PHE A 122 21.26 14.60 7.16
CA PHE A 122 21.71 15.71 6.31
C PHE A 122 21.38 17.10 6.88
N SER A 123 20.44 17.22 7.83
CA SER A 123 20.03 18.50 8.42
C SER A 123 20.75 18.84 9.73
N VAL A 124 21.16 17.84 10.51
CA VAL A 124 22.12 18.06 11.60
C VAL A 124 23.53 18.12 11.01
N SER A 125 24.40 18.97 11.55
CA SER A 125 25.79 19.05 11.07
C SER A 125 26.42 17.66 11.07
N ALA A 126 27.12 17.29 10.00
CA ALA A 126 27.69 15.94 9.80
C ALA A 126 28.55 15.44 10.97
N ALA A 127 29.03 16.35 11.84
CA ALA A 127 29.77 16.05 13.06
C ALA A 127 28.91 15.45 14.20
N ALA A 128 27.60 15.69 14.22
CA ALA A 128 26.69 15.26 15.28
C ALA A 128 26.05 13.89 15.01
N PHE A 129 26.21 13.33 13.82
CA PHE A 129 25.52 12.11 13.38
C PHE A 129 26.48 10.95 13.21
N ASN A 130 26.15 9.81 13.82
CA ASN A 130 26.95 8.59 13.67
C ASN A 130 26.86 8.10 12.21
N GLY A 131 27.99 8.04 11.50
CA GLY A 131 28.06 7.55 10.12
C GLY A 131 27.48 6.14 9.93
N GLY A 132 27.51 5.31 10.98
CA GLY A 132 26.84 4.00 11.00
C GLY A 132 25.31 4.09 10.95
N PHE A 133 24.69 5.05 11.64
CA PHE A 133 23.24 5.25 11.59
C PHE A 133 22.79 5.71 10.20
N LEU A 134 23.50 6.68 9.60
CA LEU A 134 23.19 7.14 8.24
C LEU A 134 23.34 5.99 7.23
N SER A 135 24.43 5.22 7.33
CA SER A 135 24.68 4.07 6.47
C SER A 135 23.59 3.01 6.60
N ALA A 136 23.16 2.70 7.83
CA ALA A 136 22.07 1.75 8.10
C ALA A 136 20.73 2.25 7.55
N SER A 137 20.45 3.55 7.68
CA SER A 137 19.23 4.17 7.15
C SER A 137 19.19 4.12 5.62
N ILE A 138 20.30 4.44 4.94
CA ILE A 138 20.43 4.31 3.49
C ILE A 138 20.26 2.85 3.06
N GLY A 139 20.88 1.91 3.78
CA GLY A 139 20.76 0.48 3.51
C GLY A 139 19.31 -0.01 3.61
N LEU A 140 18.62 0.34 4.69
CA LEU A 140 17.21 0.00 4.90
C LEU A 140 16.30 0.61 3.83
N HIS A 141 16.52 1.89 3.48
CA HIS A 141 15.75 2.59 2.46
C HIS A 141 15.87 1.90 1.10
N ARG A 142 17.10 1.59 0.69
CA ARG A 142 17.40 0.89 -0.57
C ARG A 142 16.82 -0.52 -0.59
N PHE A 143 16.97 -1.25 0.52
CA PHE A 143 16.40 -2.60 0.64
C PHE A 143 14.89 -2.57 0.48
N ALA A 144 14.20 -1.67 1.19
CA ALA A 144 12.75 -1.56 1.12
C ALA A 144 12.28 -1.11 -0.27
N LEU A 145 13.00 -0.19 -0.94
CA LEU A 145 12.77 0.17 -2.34
C LEU A 145 12.95 -1.00 -3.31
N GLY A 146 13.89 -1.90 -3.06
CA GLY A 146 14.12 -3.09 -3.88
C GLY A 146 13.06 -4.19 -3.67
N VAL A 147 12.58 -4.36 -2.44
CA VAL A 147 11.56 -5.37 -2.10
C VAL A 147 10.15 -4.93 -2.52
N LEU A 148 9.85 -3.63 -2.47
CA LEU A 148 8.51 -3.11 -2.76
C LEU A 148 7.97 -3.51 -4.15
N PRO A 149 8.71 -3.38 -5.27
CA PRO A 149 8.26 -3.83 -6.58
C PRO A 149 7.93 -5.33 -6.64
N LEU A 150 8.73 -6.17 -5.99
CA LEU A 150 8.48 -7.61 -5.93
C LEU A 150 7.14 -7.90 -5.23
N LEU A 151 6.88 -7.25 -4.10
CA LEU A 151 5.63 -7.39 -3.38
C LEU A 151 4.43 -6.86 -4.17
N LEU A 152 4.61 -5.77 -4.93
CA LEU A 152 3.56 -5.24 -5.81
C LEU A 152 3.22 -6.21 -6.94
N VAL A 153 4.23 -6.82 -7.58
CA VAL A 153 4.00 -7.85 -8.60
C VAL A 153 3.24 -9.02 -8.00
N MET A 154 3.65 -9.52 -6.83
CA MET A 154 2.93 -10.59 -6.13
C MET A 154 1.50 -10.21 -5.76
N HIS A 155 1.28 -8.96 -5.35
CA HIS A 155 -0.04 -8.42 -5.04
C HIS A 155 -0.96 -8.40 -6.27
N VAL A 156 -0.46 -7.88 -7.40
CA VAL A 156 -1.22 -7.83 -8.66
C VAL A 156 -1.46 -9.23 -9.20
N ALA A 157 -0.45 -10.11 -9.18
CA ALA A 157 -0.59 -11.50 -9.59
C ALA A 157 -1.65 -12.24 -8.76
N GLY A 158 -1.69 -12.01 -7.45
CA GLY A 158 -2.75 -12.52 -6.58
C GLY A 158 -4.13 -12.01 -6.96
N ALA A 159 -4.28 -10.71 -7.25
CA ALA A 159 -5.55 -10.15 -7.68
C ALA A 159 -6.03 -10.74 -9.04
N LEU A 160 -5.09 -10.98 -9.96
CA LEU A 160 -5.38 -11.65 -11.25
C LEU A 160 -5.72 -13.13 -11.08
N TRP A 161 -5.06 -13.84 -10.15
CA TRP A 161 -5.41 -15.21 -9.78
C TRP A 161 -6.87 -15.28 -9.29
N HIS A 162 -7.25 -14.35 -8.41
CA HIS A 162 -8.61 -14.27 -7.91
C HIS A 162 -9.62 -13.95 -9.02
N LYS A 163 -9.26 -13.09 -9.98
CA LYS A 163 -10.12 -12.81 -11.15
C LYS A 163 -10.29 -14.00 -12.09
N PHE A 164 -9.19 -14.60 -12.55
CA PHE A 164 -9.25 -15.56 -13.66
C PHE A 164 -9.46 -17.01 -13.21
N VAL A 165 -8.97 -17.37 -12.03
CA VAL A 165 -9.03 -18.74 -11.50
C VAL A 165 -10.14 -18.88 -10.48
N ARG A 166 -10.13 -18.05 -9.42
CA ARG A 166 -11.15 -18.14 -8.36
C ARG A 166 -12.51 -17.58 -8.79
N ARG A 167 -12.50 -16.56 -9.66
CA ARG A 167 -13.69 -15.82 -10.12
C ARG A 167 -14.58 -15.35 -8.96
N ASP A 168 -13.96 -14.88 -7.88
CA ASP A 168 -14.63 -14.53 -6.62
C ASP A 168 -14.85 -13.02 -6.44
N GLY A 169 -14.61 -12.22 -7.47
CA GLY A 169 -14.90 -10.78 -7.46
C GLY A 169 -13.92 -9.94 -6.63
N VAL A 170 -12.81 -10.50 -6.13
CA VAL A 170 -11.86 -9.76 -5.28
C VAL A 170 -11.26 -8.56 -6.01
N LEU A 171 -10.93 -8.67 -7.30
CA LEU A 171 -10.41 -7.54 -8.09
C LEU A 171 -11.50 -6.49 -8.34
N GLU A 172 -12.70 -6.95 -8.67
CA GLU A 172 -13.89 -6.14 -8.93
C GLU A 172 -14.31 -5.37 -7.68
N SER A 173 -14.00 -5.89 -6.49
CA SER A 173 -14.22 -5.19 -5.23
C SER A 173 -13.48 -3.85 -5.15
N MET A 174 -12.37 -3.70 -5.89
CA MET A 174 -11.55 -2.47 -5.96
C MET A 174 -11.74 -1.68 -7.26
N THR A 175 -11.99 -2.36 -8.38
CA THR A 175 -12.07 -1.74 -9.71
C THR A 175 -13.49 -1.41 -10.16
N GLY A 176 -14.52 -2.03 -9.56
CA GLY A 176 -15.87 -2.06 -10.10
C GLY A 176 -16.08 -3.29 -10.99
N LYS A 177 -17.29 -3.46 -11.54
CA LYS A 177 -17.59 -4.60 -12.42
C LYS A 177 -16.77 -4.48 -13.70
N LEU A 178 -15.91 -5.46 -13.95
CA LEU A 178 -15.15 -5.58 -15.20
C LEU A 178 -15.81 -6.64 -16.09
N PRO A 179 -15.83 -6.45 -17.42
CA PRO A 179 -16.20 -7.52 -18.33
C PRO A 179 -15.20 -8.68 -18.22
N ILE A 180 -15.68 -9.89 -18.49
CA ILE A 180 -14.88 -11.11 -18.61
C ILE A 180 -14.44 -11.26 -20.06
#